data_AF-A0A661Q3I3-F1
#
_entry.id   AF-A0A661Q3I3-F1
#
_cell.length_a   1.000
_cell.length_b   1.000
_cell.length_c   1.000
_cell.angle_alpha   90.00
_cell.angle_beta   90.00
_cell.angle_gamma   90.00
#
_symmetry.space_group_name_H-M   'P 1'
#
loop_
_entity.id
_entity.type
_entity.pdbx_description
1 polymer ?
#
loop_
_entity_poly.entity_id
_entity_poly.type
_entity_poly.pdbx_seq_one_letter_code
_entity_poly.pdbx_strand_id
1 'polypeptide(L)'
;MKYFTALFLIAGLFLLPVSVTAHTTTLLPYIDKDGRKMVRIIHFHPATGSDLMGIRLGVEDSKDLKGLASIFLIHENQEKNLDAVAVPDYYTVRGARKETYSIPIDKKSGFFKPGDYIIVVKHKAHWKKHQGLYIQKVAKFYINYYGVMSDWPNRVLNKMPEIIPLVQPCNVNAGTLFRAEVINEAGRRIPHAEINIEYLNYASGETELDTTATGLVNEDIAESTIFTDGSGSFSFIPPRKGLWTFTLMDGDNHKTIQGKELEFDSSISILVK
;
A
#
# COMPACT_ATOMS: atom_id res chain seq x y z
N MET A 1 -16.30 -4.11 -66.98
CA MET A 1 -16.56 -3.11 -65.92
C MET A 1 -17.47 -3.75 -64.87
N LYS A 2 -16.90 -4.35 -63.82
CA LYS A 2 -17.55 -4.59 -62.52
C LYS A 2 -16.42 -4.70 -61.50
N TYR A 3 -16.38 -3.69 -60.66
CA TYR A 3 -15.40 -3.39 -59.63
C TYR A 3 -16.04 -3.69 -58.27
N PHE A 4 -15.20 -4.08 -57.29
CA PHE A 4 -15.42 -4.03 -55.83
C PHE A 4 -16.34 -5.15 -55.23
N THR A 5 -16.07 -5.76 -54.08
CA THR A 5 -15.12 -5.49 -52.98
C THR A 5 -14.97 -6.78 -52.18
N ALA A 6 -13.74 -7.27 -51.97
CA ALA A 6 -13.49 -8.30 -50.95
C ALA A 6 -13.30 -7.58 -49.61
N LEU A 7 -14.32 -7.63 -48.76
CA LEU A 7 -14.26 -7.14 -47.39
C LEU A 7 -13.40 -8.13 -46.59
N PHE A 8 -12.11 -7.81 -46.41
CA PHE A 8 -11.30 -8.49 -45.39
C PHE A 8 -11.74 -7.96 -44.03
N LEU A 9 -12.54 -8.75 -43.31
CA LEU A 9 -12.81 -8.54 -41.90
C LEU A 9 -11.51 -8.86 -41.14
N ILE A 10 -10.67 -7.85 -40.91
CA ILE A 10 -9.60 -7.94 -39.92
C ILE A 10 -10.31 -7.90 -38.57
N ALA A 11 -10.64 -9.08 -38.04
CA ALA A 11 -10.98 -9.23 -36.63
C ALA A 11 -9.72 -8.92 -35.83
N GLY A 12 -9.49 -7.63 -35.54
CA GLY A 12 -8.49 -7.20 -34.60
C GLY A 12 -8.84 -7.82 -33.25
N LEU A 13 -8.08 -8.85 -32.87
CA LEU A 13 -8.09 -9.40 -31.53
C LEU A 13 -7.50 -8.29 -30.64
N PHE A 14 -8.36 -7.39 -30.15
CA PHE A 14 -8.01 -6.51 -29.05
C PHE A 14 -7.79 -7.42 -27.84
N LEU A 15 -6.54 -7.84 -27.64
CA LEU A 15 -6.08 -8.28 -26.33
C LEU A 15 -6.21 -7.07 -25.42
N LEU A 16 -7.38 -6.93 -24.78
CA LEU A 16 -7.51 -6.07 -23.63
C LEU A 16 -6.41 -6.50 -22.65
N PRO A 17 -5.53 -5.59 -22.17
CA PRO A 17 -4.60 -5.94 -21.11
C PRO A 17 -5.45 -6.46 -19.95
N VAL A 18 -5.34 -7.75 -19.66
CA VAL A 18 -5.85 -8.31 -18.42
C VAL A 18 -5.00 -7.66 -17.36
N SER A 19 -5.51 -6.57 -16.78
CA SER A 19 -4.92 -5.97 -15.60
C SER A 19 -5.06 -7.02 -14.51
N VAL A 20 -4.00 -7.80 -14.29
CA VAL A 20 -3.90 -8.66 -13.11
C VAL A 20 -3.60 -7.71 -11.96
N THR A 21 -4.66 -7.06 -11.47
CA THR A 21 -4.62 -6.07 -10.41
C THR A 21 -3.97 -6.70 -9.18
N ALA A 22 -2.88 -6.07 -8.74
CA ALA A 22 -2.13 -6.55 -7.59
C ALA A 22 -2.95 -6.30 -6.31
N HIS A 23 -2.78 -7.17 -5.31
CA HIS A 23 -3.34 -6.87 -4.00
C HIS A 23 -2.50 -5.79 -3.31
N THR A 24 -3.18 -4.97 -2.52
CA THR A 24 -2.58 -3.84 -1.83
C THR A 24 -2.76 -3.95 -0.34
N THR A 25 -1.66 -3.66 0.37
CA THR A 25 -1.64 -3.52 1.81
C THR A 25 -1.65 -2.05 2.16
N THR A 26 -2.63 -1.64 2.94
CA THR A 26 -2.73 -0.31 3.51
C THR A 26 -2.87 -0.39 5.03
N LEU A 27 -2.74 0.77 5.68
CA LEU A 27 -2.84 0.91 7.12
C LEU A 27 -3.88 1.98 7.44
N LEU A 28 -4.86 1.60 8.25
CA LEU A 28 -6.04 2.42 8.52
C LEU A 28 -6.07 2.83 9.99
N PRO A 29 -5.95 4.12 10.31
CA PRO A 29 -6.12 4.60 11.68
C PRO A 29 -7.60 4.58 12.08
N TYR A 30 -7.89 4.16 13.31
CA TYR A 30 -9.23 4.17 13.89
C TYR A 30 -9.18 4.35 15.42
N ILE A 31 -10.34 4.61 16.03
CA ILE A 31 -10.52 4.59 17.48
C ILE A 31 -11.33 3.34 17.81
N ASP A 32 -10.83 2.49 18.69
CA ASP A 32 -11.55 1.28 19.09
C ASP A 32 -12.68 1.58 20.09
N LYS A 33 -13.46 0.54 20.43
CA LYS A 33 -14.59 0.64 21.37
C LYS A 33 -14.21 1.15 22.77
N ASP A 34 -12.94 1.03 23.15
CA ASP A 34 -12.41 1.46 24.45
C ASP A 34 -11.79 2.88 24.36
N GLY A 35 -11.93 3.56 23.22
CA GLY A 35 -11.40 4.90 22.98
C GLY A 35 -9.90 4.92 22.65
N ARG A 36 -9.27 3.76 22.41
CA ARG A 36 -7.84 3.68 22.10
C ARG A 36 -7.61 4.00 20.62
N LYS A 37 -6.56 4.76 20.35
CA LYS A 37 -6.10 5.04 18.98
C LYS A 37 -5.32 3.84 18.46
N MET A 38 -5.72 3.33 17.31
CA MET A 38 -5.19 2.11 16.71
C MET A 38 -4.88 2.34 15.24
N VAL A 39 -4.04 1.50 14.66
CA VAL A 39 -3.84 1.39 13.21
C VAL A 39 -4.02 -0.06 12.78
N ARG A 40 -5.03 -0.32 11.96
CA ARG A 40 -5.35 -1.65 11.42
C ARG A 40 -4.62 -1.87 10.11
N ILE A 41 -4.03 -3.05 9.93
CA ILE A 41 -3.48 -3.47 8.63
C ILE A 41 -4.62 -4.03 7.78
N ILE A 42 -4.73 -3.61 6.53
CA ILE A 42 -5.76 -4.08 5.59
C ILE A 42 -5.07 -4.55 4.32
N HIS A 43 -5.44 -5.74 3.84
CA HIS A 43 -4.96 -6.27 2.57
C HIS A 43 -6.13 -6.60 1.66
N PHE A 44 -6.19 -5.94 0.51
CA PHE A 44 -7.37 -5.99 -0.35
C PHE A 44 -7.03 -5.95 -1.82
N HIS A 45 -8.00 -6.38 -2.62
CA HIS A 45 -7.95 -6.25 -4.06
C HIS A 45 -8.63 -4.93 -4.47
N PRO A 46 -7.92 -3.99 -5.13
CA PRO A 46 -8.42 -2.64 -5.39
C PRO A 46 -9.69 -2.65 -6.21
N ALA A 47 -9.67 -3.24 -7.41
CA ALA A 47 -10.77 -3.17 -8.38
C ALA A 47 -12.12 -3.76 -7.93
N THR A 48 -12.13 -4.58 -6.87
CA THR A 48 -13.35 -5.24 -6.40
C THR A 48 -13.68 -4.93 -4.95
N GLY A 49 -12.69 -4.46 -4.18
CA GLY A 49 -12.74 -4.35 -2.74
C GLY A 49 -13.19 -5.64 -2.03
N SER A 50 -13.06 -6.81 -2.69
CA SER A 50 -13.82 -8.00 -2.30
C SER A 50 -13.00 -9.27 -2.08
N ASP A 51 -11.86 -9.39 -2.74
CA ASP A 51 -10.96 -10.53 -2.57
C ASP A 51 -9.94 -10.21 -1.50
N LEU A 52 -10.43 -9.94 -0.28
CA LEU A 52 -9.52 -9.72 0.84
C LEU A 52 -9.02 -11.04 1.39
N MET A 53 -7.72 -11.04 1.64
CA MET A 53 -7.01 -12.14 2.27
C MET A 53 -6.74 -11.77 3.72
N GLY A 54 -6.78 -12.76 4.61
CA GLY A 54 -6.30 -12.55 5.97
C GLY A 54 -4.79 -12.27 5.95
N ILE A 55 -4.28 -11.66 7.02
CA ILE A 55 -2.86 -11.37 7.21
C ILE A 55 -2.40 -12.00 8.51
N ARG A 56 -1.28 -12.75 8.46
CA ARG A 56 -0.69 -13.39 9.64
C ARG A 56 0.82 -13.25 9.68
N LEU A 57 1.38 -13.06 10.88
CA LEU A 57 2.83 -13.01 11.10
C LEU A 57 3.44 -14.40 11.05
N GLY A 58 4.59 -14.53 10.39
CA GLY A 58 5.42 -15.74 10.42
C GLY A 58 4.89 -16.93 9.60
N VAL A 59 3.69 -16.84 9.02
CA VAL A 59 3.11 -17.90 8.16
C VAL A 59 3.59 -17.76 6.72
N GLU A 60 3.48 -18.84 5.93
CA GLU A 60 3.66 -18.78 4.48
C GLU A 60 2.38 -18.28 3.79
N ASP A 61 2.54 -17.74 2.59
CA ASP A 61 1.42 -17.31 1.76
C ASP A 61 0.56 -18.51 1.32
N SER A 62 -0.75 -18.29 1.31
CA SER A 62 -1.74 -19.21 0.76
C SER A 62 -2.78 -18.45 -0.07
N LYS A 63 -3.78 -19.15 -0.60
CA LYS A 63 -4.88 -18.50 -1.36
C LYS A 63 -5.74 -17.56 -0.51
N ASP A 64 -5.81 -17.78 0.80
CA ASP A 64 -6.70 -17.04 1.72
C ASP A 64 -5.95 -16.16 2.72
N LEU A 65 -4.63 -16.33 2.81
CA LEU A 65 -3.79 -15.75 3.86
C LEU A 65 -2.46 -15.24 3.30
N LYS A 66 -2.10 -14.01 3.66
CA LYS A 66 -0.81 -13.39 3.38
C LYS A 66 0.09 -13.44 4.61
N GLY A 67 1.32 -13.89 4.39
CA GLY A 67 2.38 -13.95 5.37
C GLY A 67 3.12 -12.63 5.50
N LEU A 68 3.21 -12.12 6.73
CA LEU A 68 4.11 -11.03 7.08
C LEU A 68 5.44 -11.60 7.58
N ALA A 69 6.52 -10.98 7.12
CA ALA A 69 7.85 -11.20 7.67
C ALA A 69 8.03 -10.44 8.98
N SER A 70 7.53 -9.21 9.06
CA SER A 70 7.63 -8.36 10.26
C SER A 70 6.71 -7.14 10.19
N ILE A 71 6.33 -6.62 11.35
CA ILE A 71 5.78 -5.28 11.53
C ILE A 71 6.76 -4.51 12.41
N PHE A 72 7.12 -3.29 12.02
CA PHE A 72 8.03 -2.46 12.82
C PHE A 72 7.66 -0.97 12.74
N LEU A 73 8.17 -0.23 13.71
CA LEU A 73 8.01 1.22 13.85
C LEU A 73 9.37 1.86 13.62
N ILE A 74 9.41 2.97 12.89
CA ILE A 74 10.59 3.82 12.75
C ILE A 74 10.29 5.20 13.35
N HIS A 75 11.20 5.67 14.18
CA HIS A 75 11.20 7.02 14.75
C HIS A 75 12.63 7.42 15.13
N GLU A 76 13.04 8.64 14.80
CA GLU A 76 14.42 9.13 14.98
C GLU A 76 15.47 8.17 14.37
N ASN A 77 15.18 7.60 13.19
CA ASN A 77 15.96 6.53 12.53
C ASN A 77 16.15 5.23 13.35
N GLN A 78 15.40 5.06 14.44
CA GLN A 78 15.43 3.84 15.25
C GLN A 78 14.28 2.92 14.88
N GLU A 79 14.63 1.68 14.57
CA GLU A 79 13.66 0.63 14.32
C GLU A 79 13.26 -0.06 15.63
N LYS A 80 11.95 -0.25 15.81
CA LYS A 80 11.37 -1.06 16.88
C LYS A 80 10.46 -2.10 16.27
N ASN A 81 10.76 -3.38 16.51
CA ASN A 81 9.88 -4.47 16.15
C ASN A 81 8.53 -4.35 16.91
N LEU A 82 7.43 -4.54 16.19
CA LEU A 82 6.07 -4.45 16.72
C LEU A 82 5.36 -5.82 16.78
N ASP A 83 5.99 -6.91 16.37
CA ASP A 83 5.35 -8.23 16.26
C ASP A 83 4.72 -8.70 17.58
N ALA A 84 5.39 -8.42 18.70
CA ALA A 84 4.93 -8.79 20.04
C ALA A 84 3.86 -7.84 20.64
N VAL A 85 3.61 -6.69 20.01
CA VAL A 85 2.62 -5.69 20.47
C VAL A 85 1.45 -5.53 19.50
N ALA A 86 1.59 -6.04 18.27
CA ALA A 86 0.50 -6.14 17.31
C ALA A 86 -0.61 -7.02 17.88
N VAL A 87 -1.83 -6.46 17.96
CA VAL A 87 -2.99 -7.13 18.53
C VAL A 87 -3.74 -7.85 17.42
N PRO A 88 -4.03 -9.16 17.52
CA PRO A 88 -4.88 -9.84 16.56
C PRO A 88 -6.23 -9.13 16.41
N ASP A 89 -6.62 -8.88 15.18
CA ASP A 89 -7.84 -8.16 14.84
C ASP A 89 -8.49 -8.81 13.61
N TYR A 90 -9.59 -8.23 13.17
CA TYR A 90 -10.32 -8.67 11.99
C TYR A 90 -10.99 -7.51 11.28
N TYR A 91 -11.32 -7.75 10.02
CA TYR A 91 -12.26 -6.93 9.28
C TYR A 91 -13.24 -7.83 8.54
N THR A 92 -14.44 -7.33 8.28
CA THR A 92 -15.51 -8.07 7.60
C THR A 92 -15.71 -7.50 6.21
N VAL A 93 -15.67 -8.37 5.21
CA VAL A 93 -15.93 -7.97 3.83
C VAL A 93 -16.90 -8.94 3.21
N ARG A 94 -18.01 -8.43 2.67
CA ARG A 94 -19.02 -9.27 2.01
C ARG A 94 -19.51 -10.39 2.93
N GLY A 95 -19.60 -10.11 4.24
CA GLY A 95 -20.01 -11.04 5.29
C GLY A 95 -18.92 -12.03 5.72
N ALA A 96 -17.75 -12.00 5.09
CA ALA A 96 -16.61 -12.85 5.44
C ALA A 96 -15.64 -12.10 6.35
N ARG A 97 -15.37 -12.68 7.52
CA ARG A 97 -14.36 -12.18 8.46
C ARG A 97 -12.96 -12.60 7.99
N LYS A 98 -12.04 -11.65 7.93
CA LYS A 98 -10.64 -11.87 7.59
C LYS A 98 -9.76 -11.45 8.76
N GLU A 99 -8.78 -12.28 9.07
CA GLU A 99 -7.85 -12.05 10.17
C GLU A 99 -6.85 -10.96 9.80
N THR A 100 -6.47 -10.13 10.76
CA THR A 100 -5.41 -9.13 10.60
C THR A 100 -4.77 -8.79 11.94
N TYR A 101 -4.00 -7.70 11.99
CA TYR A 101 -3.53 -7.08 13.21
C TYR A 101 -3.87 -5.59 13.26
N SER A 102 -4.01 -5.09 14.49
CA SER A 102 -4.05 -3.68 14.81
C SER A 102 -2.92 -3.31 15.76
N ILE A 103 -2.32 -2.15 15.50
CA ILE A 103 -1.18 -1.63 16.25
C ILE A 103 -1.70 -0.53 17.17
N PRO A 104 -1.58 -0.67 18.50
CA PRO A 104 -1.98 0.39 19.41
C PRO A 104 -1.03 1.58 19.32
N ILE A 105 -1.57 2.80 19.23
CA ILE A 105 -0.79 4.04 19.28
C ILE A 105 -0.61 4.42 20.75
N ASP A 106 0.35 3.76 21.41
CA ASP A 106 0.67 3.97 22.82
C ASP A 106 2.18 3.86 23.11
N LYS A 107 2.55 4.09 24.37
CA LYS A 107 3.93 3.99 24.86
C LYS A 107 4.50 2.58 24.69
N LYS A 108 3.69 1.53 24.80
CA LYS A 108 4.14 0.13 24.66
C LYS A 108 4.57 -0.14 23.22
N SER A 109 3.84 0.37 22.24
CA SER A 109 4.22 0.32 20.82
C SER A 109 5.37 1.26 20.46
N GLY A 110 5.63 2.30 21.26
CA GLY A 110 6.74 3.22 21.04
C GLY A 110 6.35 4.66 20.72
N PHE A 111 5.04 4.97 20.74
CA PHE A 111 4.52 6.32 20.58
C PHE A 111 4.54 7.03 21.93
N PHE A 112 5.64 7.72 22.24
CA PHE A 112 5.80 8.41 23.52
C PHE A 112 6.57 9.73 23.45
N LYS A 113 7.16 10.08 22.31
CA LYS A 113 7.80 11.38 22.07
C LYS A 113 7.10 12.10 20.93
N PRO A 114 7.05 13.44 20.92
CA PRO A 114 6.67 14.19 19.73
C PRO A 114 7.57 13.84 18.53
N GLY A 115 7.00 13.77 17.33
CA GLY A 115 7.74 13.51 16.10
C GLY A 115 6.93 12.74 15.07
N ASP A 116 7.56 12.43 13.93
CA ASP A 116 7.02 11.51 12.95
C ASP A 116 7.33 10.06 13.33
N TYR A 117 6.36 9.20 13.07
CA TYR A 117 6.42 7.77 13.28
C TYR A 117 6.00 7.07 12.00
N ILE A 118 6.81 6.13 11.53
CA ILE A 118 6.51 5.35 10.33
C ILE A 118 6.25 3.91 10.76
N ILE A 119 5.01 3.46 10.62
CA ILE A 119 4.68 2.04 10.73
C ILE A 119 5.03 1.40 9.39
N VAL A 120 5.77 0.29 9.45
CA VAL A 120 6.18 -0.49 8.28
C VAL A 120 5.69 -1.93 8.42
N VAL A 121 5.02 -2.41 7.37
CA VAL A 121 4.54 -3.78 7.26
C VAL A 121 5.30 -4.45 6.12
N LYS A 122 6.12 -5.45 6.43
CA LYS A 122 6.93 -6.18 5.45
C LYS A 122 6.34 -7.56 5.21
N HIS A 123 5.99 -7.85 3.97
CA HIS A 123 5.50 -9.16 3.56
C HIS A 123 6.65 -10.16 3.40
N LYS A 124 6.34 -11.44 3.53
CA LYS A 124 7.24 -12.48 3.02
C LYS A 124 7.29 -12.43 1.50
N ALA A 125 8.42 -12.82 0.93
CA ALA A 125 8.51 -13.07 -0.49
C ALA A 125 7.69 -14.32 -0.83
N HIS A 126 6.87 -14.27 -1.88
CA HIS A 126 6.06 -15.40 -2.30
C HIS A 126 6.09 -15.60 -3.81
N TRP A 127 5.97 -16.85 -4.23
CA TRP A 127 6.01 -17.22 -5.65
C TRP A 127 4.69 -16.90 -6.35
N LYS A 128 4.73 -16.12 -7.44
CA LYS A 128 3.56 -15.83 -8.27
C LYS A 128 3.63 -16.63 -9.56
N LYS A 129 3.10 -17.85 -9.50
CA LYS A 129 3.17 -18.87 -10.58
C LYS A 129 2.80 -18.33 -11.97
N HIS A 130 1.79 -17.48 -12.08
CA HIS A 130 1.34 -16.93 -13.37
C HIS A 130 2.30 -15.90 -13.97
N GLN A 131 3.13 -15.25 -13.14
CA GLN A 131 4.12 -14.27 -13.60
C GLN A 131 5.55 -14.86 -13.64
N GLY A 132 5.78 -16.03 -13.04
CA GLY A 132 7.08 -16.69 -13.09
C GLY A 132 8.17 -15.99 -12.25
N LEU A 133 7.76 -15.18 -11.27
CA LEU A 133 8.64 -14.41 -10.39
C LEU A 133 8.19 -14.51 -8.92
N TYR A 134 9.06 -14.12 -8.01
CA TYR A 134 8.74 -13.86 -6.61
C TYR A 134 8.30 -12.42 -6.43
N ILE A 135 7.33 -12.17 -5.54
CA ILE A 135 6.94 -10.82 -5.12
C ILE A 135 7.20 -10.66 -3.63
N GLN A 136 7.82 -9.55 -3.25
CA GLN A 136 7.84 -9.07 -1.87
C GLN A 136 7.29 -7.64 -1.82
N LYS A 137 6.50 -7.34 -0.78
CA LYS A 137 5.90 -6.02 -0.61
C LYS A 137 6.28 -5.40 0.72
N VAL A 138 6.40 -4.09 0.75
CA VAL A 138 6.45 -3.30 1.98
C VAL A 138 5.42 -2.18 1.90
N ALA A 139 4.67 -1.98 2.99
CA ALA A 139 3.70 -0.89 3.11
C ALA A 139 4.09 0.01 4.28
N LYS A 140 4.04 1.33 4.04
CA LYS A 140 4.37 2.35 5.05
C LYS A 140 3.18 3.25 5.33
N PHE A 141 3.05 3.65 6.60
CA PHE A 141 2.09 4.65 7.03
C PHE A 141 2.71 5.62 8.04
N TYR A 142 2.51 6.90 7.80
CA TYR A 142 3.15 7.98 8.55
C TYR A 142 2.15 8.60 9.52
N ILE A 143 2.56 8.71 10.77
CA ILE A 143 1.81 9.35 11.84
C ILE A 143 2.68 10.47 12.38
N ASN A 144 2.16 11.69 12.39
CA ASN A 144 2.79 12.76 13.14
C ASN A 144 2.16 12.84 14.54
N TYR A 145 3.01 12.74 15.55
CA TYR A 145 2.64 12.82 16.96
C TYR A 145 3.04 14.20 17.49
N TYR A 146 2.05 15.01 17.88
CA TYR A 146 2.22 16.36 18.45
C TYR A 146 2.87 17.44 17.57
N GLY A 147 2.82 17.32 16.23
CA GLY A 147 3.16 18.40 15.31
C GLY A 147 4.65 18.62 15.06
N VAL A 148 5.53 17.84 15.69
CA VAL A 148 6.99 17.97 15.50
C VAL A 148 7.41 17.21 14.25
N MET A 149 8.09 17.89 13.32
CA MET A 149 8.62 17.28 12.10
C MET A 149 10.01 16.70 12.37
N SER A 150 10.26 15.44 12.02
CA SER A 150 11.52 14.75 12.28
C SER A 150 11.95 13.78 11.19
N ASP A 151 11.09 12.81 10.83
CA ASP A 151 11.49 11.62 10.07
C ASP A 151 10.88 11.54 8.67
N TRP A 152 9.77 12.24 8.42
CA TRP A 152 9.01 12.03 7.17
C TRP A 152 9.80 12.22 5.86
N PRO A 153 10.75 13.17 5.72
CA PRO A 153 11.46 13.38 4.46
C PRO A 153 12.65 12.43 4.28
N ASN A 154 12.96 11.62 5.30
CA ASN A 154 14.13 10.75 5.28
C ASN A 154 13.81 9.43 4.58
N ARG A 155 14.85 8.82 4.02
CA ARG A 155 14.83 7.39 3.69
C ARG A 155 14.76 6.60 4.99
N VAL A 156 13.78 5.71 5.14
CA VAL A 156 13.60 4.94 6.37
C VAL A 156 13.78 3.43 6.17
N LEU A 157 13.64 2.93 4.93
CA LEU A 157 13.88 1.52 4.62
C LEU A 157 15.37 1.29 4.30
N ASN A 158 16.04 0.54 5.17
CA ASN A 158 17.44 0.17 4.99
C ASN A 158 17.61 -0.78 3.80
N LYS A 159 18.38 -0.36 2.78
CA LYS A 159 18.72 -1.16 1.59
C LYS A 159 17.51 -1.81 0.91
N MET A 160 16.40 -1.08 0.83
CA MET A 160 15.23 -1.50 0.06
C MET A 160 14.74 -0.33 -0.81
N PRO A 161 14.08 -0.62 -1.94
CA PRO A 161 13.38 0.39 -2.71
C PRO A 161 12.27 1.08 -1.90
N GLU A 162 12.10 2.39 -2.11
CA GLU A 162 11.23 3.19 -1.26
C GLU A 162 10.66 4.43 -1.98
N ILE A 163 9.39 4.73 -1.70
CA ILE A 163 8.79 6.04 -1.97
C ILE A 163 9.10 6.98 -0.79
N ILE A 164 9.82 8.07 -1.04
CA ILE A 164 10.11 9.13 -0.06
C ILE A 164 9.17 10.31 -0.34
N PRO A 165 8.26 10.65 0.58
CA PRO A 165 7.38 11.79 0.39
C PRO A 165 8.17 13.10 0.42
N LEU A 166 7.79 14.04 -0.44
CA LEU A 166 8.30 15.42 -0.49
C LEU A 166 7.33 16.43 0.15
N VAL A 167 6.17 15.97 0.58
CA VAL A 167 5.23 16.70 1.44
C VAL A 167 4.94 15.86 2.67
N GLN A 168 4.67 16.49 3.82
CA GLN A 168 4.38 15.74 5.04
C GLN A 168 3.09 14.90 4.85
N PRO A 169 3.17 13.55 4.87
CA PRO A 169 2.05 12.70 4.45
C PRO A 169 0.74 12.88 5.24
N CYS A 170 0.85 13.22 6.53
CA CYS A 170 -0.30 13.42 7.42
C CYS A 170 -0.96 14.81 7.29
N ASN A 171 -0.43 15.70 6.44
CA ASN A 171 -0.92 17.07 6.24
C ASN A 171 -1.48 17.33 4.83
N VAL A 172 -1.78 16.26 4.07
CA VAL A 172 -2.39 16.37 2.74
C VAL A 172 -3.91 16.52 2.86
N ASN A 173 -4.47 17.54 2.21
CA ASN A 173 -5.93 17.74 2.08
C ASN A 173 -6.39 17.43 0.65
N ALA A 174 -7.67 17.14 0.49
CA ALA A 174 -8.26 16.98 -0.84
C ALA A 174 -8.03 18.26 -1.68
N GLY A 175 -7.63 18.10 -2.93
CA GLY A 175 -7.29 19.21 -3.84
C GLY A 175 -5.90 19.83 -3.62
N THR A 176 -5.07 19.31 -2.70
CA THR A 176 -3.68 19.75 -2.51
C THR A 176 -2.69 18.79 -3.15
N LEU A 177 -1.45 19.23 -3.37
CA LEU A 177 -0.42 18.43 -4.02
C LEU A 177 0.20 17.41 -3.05
N PHE A 178 0.16 16.13 -3.42
CA PHE A 178 1.07 15.12 -2.93
C PHE A 178 2.23 14.95 -3.91
N ARG A 179 3.45 15.08 -3.44
CA ARG A 179 4.67 14.87 -4.23
C ARG A 179 5.59 13.91 -3.48
N ALA A 180 6.26 13.03 -4.22
CA ALA A 180 7.22 12.09 -3.67
C ALA A 180 8.28 11.75 -4.71
N GLU A 181 9.37 11.15 -4.24
CA GLU A 181 10.44 10.60 -5.06
C GLU A 181 10.59 9.11 -4.79
N VAL A 182 11.06 8.37 -5.78
CA VAL A 182 11.34 6.95 -5.63
C VAL A 182 12.84 6.69 -5.70
N ILE A 183 13.32 5.77 -4.86
CA ILE A 183 14.70 5.34 -4.86
C ILE A 183 14.79 3.82 -4.84
N ASN A 184 15.84 3.28 -5.46
CA ASN A 184 16.18 1.86 -5.35
C ASN A 184 16.97 1.57 -4.06
N GLU A 185 17.31 0.31 -3.87
CA GLU A 185 18.12 -0.15 -2.74
C GLU A 185 19.44 0.61 -2.58
N ALA A 186 20.11 0.95 -3.69
CA ALA A 186 21.36 1.71 -3.67
C ALA A 186 21.17 3.21 -3.31
N GLY A 187 19.92 3.68 -3.17
CA GLY A 187 19.59 5.07 -2.89
C GLY A 187 19.60 5.98 -4.11
N ARG A 188 19.63 5.39 -5.32
CA ARG A 188 19.55 6.14 -6.58
C ARG A 188 18.08 6.34 -6.95
N ARG A 189 17.75 7.51 -7.49
CA ARG A 189 16.40 7.80 -7.99
C ARG A 189 16.06 6.86 -9.15
N ILE A 190 14.79 6.45 -9.23
CA ILE A 190 14.30 5.60 -10.32
C ILE A 190 13.45 6.45 -11.27
N PRO A 191 13.98 6.89 -12.42
CA PRO A 191 13.22 7.63 -13.42
C PRO A 191 12.23 6.72 -14.13
N HIS A 192 11.10 7.27 -14.57
CA HIS A 192 10.07 6.54 -15.34
C HIS A 192 9.57 5.26 -14.67
N ALA A 193 9.63 5.20 -13.34
CA ALA A 193 9.12 4.09 -12.56
C ALA A 193 7.59 4.14 -12.50
N GLU A 194 6.95 2.98 -12.54
CA GLU A 194 5.50 2.84 -12.45
C GLU A 194 5.02 3.00 -11.01
N ILE A 195 4.07 3.92 -10.81
CA ILE A 195 3.40 4.17 -9.53
C ILE A 195 1.91 3.87 -9.68
N ASN A 196 1.46 2.82 -9.02
CA ASN A 196 0.03 2.51 -8.92
C ASN A 196 -0.61 3.27 -7.76
N ILE A 197 -1.78 3.84 -8.03
CA ILE A 197 -2.53 4.70 -7.10
C ILE A 197 -3.86 4.05 -6.84
N GLU A 198 -4.18 3.84 -5.57
CA GLU A 198 -5.38 3.16 -5.15
C GLU A 198 -6.08 3.98 -4.06
N TYR A 199 -7.39 4.14 -4.23
CA TYR A 199 -8.24 4.85 -3.28
C TYR A 199 -9.13 3.88 -2.50
N LEU A 200 -9.11 3.99 -1.17
CA LEU A 200 -10.06 3.33 -0.28
C LEU A 200 -10.92 4.40 0.40
N ASN A 201 -12.20 4.42 0.04
CA ASN A 201 -13.19 5.26 0.71
C ASN A 201 -13.50 4.67 2.10
N TYR A 202 -13.17 5.38 3.16
CA TYR A 202 -13.44 4.94 4.54
C TYR A 202 -14.10 6.06 5.34
N ALA A 203 -15.22 5.73 6.00
CA ALA A 203 -15.83 6.60 7.00
C ALA A 203 -15.03 6.50 8.30
N SER A 204 -14.32 7.58 8.66
CA SER A 204 -13.58 7.66 9.92
C SER A 204 -14.49 7.44 11.13
N GLY A 205 -14.19 6.43 11.96
CA GLY A 205 -14.90 6.18 13.23
C GLY A 205 -15.64 4.85 13.32
N GLU A 206 -15.71 4.08 12.24
CA GLU A 206 -16.30 2.75 12.26
C GLU A 206 -15.30 1.71 12.80
N THR A 207 -15.61 1.10 13.94
CA THR A 207 -14.77 0.06 14.57
C THR A 207 -14.77 -1.25 13.79
N GLU A 208 -15.87 -1.53 13.10
CA GLU A 208 -16.01 -2.66 12.19
C GLU A 208 -15.93 -2.15 10.76
N LEU A 209 -14.97 -2.67 10.01
CA LEU A 209 -15.01 -2.54 8.56
C LEU A 209 -16.02 -3.62 8.12
N ASP A 210 -17.22 -3.23 7.68
CA ASP A 210 -18.24 -4.14 7.11
C ASP A 210 -18.60 -3.73 5.69
N THR A 211 -17.90 -4.27 4.69
CA THR A 211 -18.13 -3.85 3.31
C THR A 211 -19.49 -4.27 2.72
N THR A 212 -20.39 -4.86 3.52
CA THR A 212 -21.77 -5.22 3.12
C THR A 212 -22.78 -4.11 3.37
N ALA A 213 -22.52 -3.24 4.35
CA ALA A 213 -23.31 -2.04 4.57
C ALA A 213 -22.97 -1.04 3.46
N THR A 214 -23.86 -0.89 2.49
CA THR A 214 -24.07 0.18 1.47
C THR A 214 -23.10 1.38 1.37
N GLY A 215 -21.78 1.26 1.52
CA GLY A 215 -20.91 2.44 1.46
C GLY A 215 -19.42 2.30 1.75
N LEU A 216 -18.86 1.11 1.94
CA LEU A 216 -17.41 0.95 2.17
C LEU A 216 -16.58 0.80 0.89
N VAL A 217 -17.26 0.59 -0.24
CA VAL A 217 -16.76 0.81 -1.58
C VAL A 217 -17.90 1.50 -2.31
N ASN A 218 -17.98 2.82 -2.21
CA ASN A 218 -18.77 3.56 -3.21
C ASN A 218 -18.12 3.25 -4.56
N GLU A 219 -18.94 3.11 -5.61
CA GLU A 219 -18.63 2.62 -6.96
C GLU A 219 -17.43 3.30 -7.67
N ASP A 220 -16.76 4.26 -7.02
CA ASP A 220 -15.52 4.92 -7.41
C ASP A 220 -14.29 4.29 -6.71
N ILE A 221 -13.94 3.04 -7.04
CA ILE A 221 -12.55 2.60 -6.86
C ILE A 221 -11.75 3.22 -7.99
N ALA A 222 -10.91 4.20 -7.66
CA ALA A 222 -9.94 4.75 -8.60
C ALA A 222 -8.64 3.95 -8.48
N GLU A 223 -8.37 3.13 -9.47
CA GLU A 223 -7.02 2.65 -9.78
C GLU A 223 -6.47 3.51 -10.91
N SER A 224 -5.29 4.07 -10.73
CA SER A 224 -4.61 4.85 -11.74
C SER A 224 -3.12 4.58 -11.69
N THR A 225 -2.46 4.73 -12.82
CA THR A 225 -1.01 4.57 -12.94
C THR A 225 -0.42 5.89 -13.38
N ILE A 226 0.62 6.33 -12.69
CA ILE A 226 1.47 7.44 -13.11
C ILE A 226 2.92 6.97 -13.16
N PHE A 227 3.74 7.65 -13.95
CA PHE A 227 5.17 7.38 -14.00
C PHE A 227 5.94 8.50 -13.33
N THR A 228 7.06 8.16 -12.70
CA THR A 228 7.98 9.18 -12.24
C THR A 228 8.62 9.92 -13.43
N ASP A 229 8.93 11.20 -13.24
CA ASP A 229 9.66 11.98 -14.22
C ASP A 229 11.14 11.55 -14.31
N GLY A 230 11.93 12.23 -15.16
CA GLY A 230 13.35 11.92 -15.33
C GLY A 230 14.21 12.14 -14.08
N SER A 231 13.69 12.79 -13.03
CA SER A 231 14.35 12.94 -11.73
C SER A 231 13.97 11.83 -10.74
N GLY A 232 13.02 10.95 -11.11
CA GLY A 232 12.45 9.96 -10.22
C GLY A 232 11.41 10.52 -9.25
N SER A 233 10.78 11.66 -9.58
CA SER A 233 9.69 12.26 -8.80
C SER A 233 8.33 11.97 -9.43
N PHE A 234 7.27 11.89 -8.62
CA PHE A 234 5.89 11.94 -9.10
C PHE A 234 5.06 12.96 -8.33
N SER A 235 3.93 13.36 -8.91
CA SER A 235 3.00 14.35 -8.34
C SER A 235 1.56 13.89 -8.56
N PHE A 236 0.72 14.02 -7.54
CA PHE A 236 -0.69 13.67 -7.60
C PHE A 236 -1.52 14.61 -6.73
N ILE A 237 -2.72 14.97 -7.19
CA ILE A 237 -3.66 15.78 -6.42
C ILE A 237 -4.84 14.87 -6.07
N PRO A 238 -4.96 14.37 -4.82
CA PRO A 238 -6.10 13.57 -4.41
C PRO A 238 -7.38 14.41 -4.51
N PRO A 239 -8.37 14.00 -5.33
CA PRO A 239 -9.59 14.78 -5.53
C PRO A 239 -10.56 14.72 -4.35
N ARG A 240 -10.38 13.77 -3.42
CA ARG A 240 -11.32 13.49 -2.34
C ARG A 240 -10.60 13.08 -1.06
N LYS A 241 -11.29 13.28 0.07
CA LYS A 241 -10.86 12.83 1.40
C LYS A 241 -10.92 11.31 1.47
N GLY A 242 -10.04 10.68 2.25
CA GLY A 242 -9.99 9.23 2.42
C GLY A 242 -8.56 8.69 2.35
N LEU A 243 -8.43 7.36 2.30
CA LEU A 243 -7.13 6.71 2.32
C LEU A 243 -6.65 6.48 0.88
N TRP A 244 -5.50 7.06 0.54
CA TRP A 244 -4.85 6.91 -0.76
C TRP A 244 -3.55 6.14 -0.59
N THR A 245 -3.34 5.12 -1.40
CA THR A 245 -2.10 4.33 -1.41
C THR A 245 -1.38 4.53 -2.73
N PHE A 246 -0.08 4.78 -2.66
CA PHE A 246 0.82 4.90 -3.80
C PHE A 246 1.83 3.75 -3.71
N THR A 247 1.95 2.96 -4.76
CA THR A 247 2.79 1.77 -4.80
C THR A 247 3.79 1.89 -5.94
N LEU A 248 5.08 1.91 -5.61
CA LEU A 248 6.18 1.72 -6.56
C LEU A 248 6.16 0.25 -6.96
N MET A 249 5.87 -0.01 -8.24
CA MET A 249 5.93 -1.34 -8.83
C MET A 249 7.36 -1.63 -9.24
N ASP A 250 7.85 -2.83 -8.89
CA ASP A 250 9.23 -3.28 -9.17
C ASP A 250 10.31 -2.22 -8.90
N GLY A 251 10.74 -2.09 -7.65
CA GLY A 251 11.68 -1.08 -7.20
C GLY A 251 13.14 -1.21 -7.67
N ASP A 252 13.42 -1.77 -8.84
CA ASP A 252 14.75 -1.83 -9.45
C ASP A 252 15.80 -2.47 -8.52
N ASN A 253 15.43 -3.59 -7.91
CA ASN A 253 16.28 -4.28 -6.93
C ASN A 253 17.21 -5.33 -7.58
N HIS A 254 16.85 -5.84 -8.77
CA HIS A 254 17.56 -6.87 -9.54
C HIS A 254 17.94 -8.14 -8.75
N LYS A 255 17.18 -8.48 -7.70
CA LYS A 255 17.43 -9.66 -6.88
C LYS A 255 16.74 -10.88 -7.46
N THR A 256 17.22 -12.03 -7.01
CA THR A 256 16.61 -13.32 -7.32
C THR A 256 16.43 -14.17 -6.07
N ILE A 257 15.40 -15.01 -6.09
CA ILE A 257 15.18 -16.09 -5.13
C ILE A 257 15.15 -17.38 -5.95
N GLN A 258 16.01 -18.34 -5.61
CA GLN A 258 16.11 -19.62 -6.33
C GLN A 258 16.31 -19.46 -7.85
N GLY A 259 17.08 -18.45 -8.27
CA GLY A 259 17.33 -18.15 -9.68
C GLY A 259 16.15 -17.57 -10.45
N LYS A 260 15.08 -17.16 -9.76
CA LYS A 260 13.94 -16.42 -10.32
C LYS A 260 13.92 -15.00 -9.80
N GLU A 261 13.49 -14.07 -10.64
CA GLU A 261 13.41 -12.65 -10.30
C GLU A 261 12.56 -12.38 -9.06
N LEU A 262 12.94 -11.36 -8.29
CA LEU A 262 12.18 -10.81 -7.18
C LEU A 262 11.69 -9.40 -7.55
N GLU A 263 10.40 -9.28 -7.81
CA GLU A 263 9.71 -8.00 -7.85
C GLU A 263 9.53 -7.49 -6.41
N PHE A 264 9.95 -6.25 -6.16
CA PHE A 264 9.81 -5.63 -4.85
C PHE A 264 8.93 -4.38 -4.95
N ASP A 265 7.72 -4.48 -4.39
CA ASP A 265 6.79 -3.36 -4.34
C ASP A 265 6.98 -2.58 -3.03
N SER A 266 6.95 -1.25 -3.12
CA SER A 266 7.05 -0.36 -1.97
C SER A 266 5.92 0.65 -1.98
N SER A 267 5.04 0.60 -0.97
CA SER A 267 3.88 1.48 -0.88
C SER A 267 3.94 2.45 0.30
N ILE A 268 3.27 3.59 0.10
CA ILE A 268 2.96 4.56 1.14
C ILE A 268 1.45 4.84 1.10
N SER A 269 0.80 4.76 2.25
CA SER A 269 -0.59 5.18 2.41
C SER A 269 -0.66 6.52 3.14
N ILE A 270 -1.52 7.41 2.65
CA ILE A 270 -1.79 8.73 3.23
C ILE A 270 -3.28 8.89 3.49
N LEU A 271 -3.63 9.41 4.66
CA LEU A 271 -5.00 9.77 4.98
C LEU A 271 -5.25 11.24 4.60
N VAL A 272 -5.97 11.45 3.51
CA VAL A 272 -6.31 12.76 2.97
C VAL A 272 -7.52 13.33 3.72
N LYS A 273 -7.38 14.58 4.19
CA LYS A 273 -8.37 15.30 5.00
C LYS A 273 -9.26 16.23 4.21
#